data_AF-A0A1M4MZP9-F1
#
_entry.id   AF-A0A1M4MZP9-F1
#
_cell.length_a   1.000
_cell.length_b   1.000
_cell.length_c   1.000
_cell.angle_alpha   90.00
_cell.angle_beta   90.00
_cell.angle_gamma   90.00
#
_symmetry.space_group_name_H-M   'P 1'
#
loop_
_entity.id
_entity.type
_entity.pdbx_description
1 polymer ?
#
loop_
_entity_poly.entity_id
_entity_poly.type
_entity_poly.pdbx_seq_one_letter_code
_entity_poly.pdbx_strand_id
1 'polypeptide(L)'
;MGWLVRTAVAGVAALSLSACDANLPGLYRDLDNAKFEAEQSQTTDQSKALLNVPAPARKMTVSVFEMPDLSGQYKETSTGQNLSRAVTQGAADILIKSLVEAGGRRWFSVLDRAALDSLLKERQIVTEMRRIYRGETEVDPAALGPMDHAGIMIQGAIVGYDSNIVSGGIGAQYLGIGANRRYKLDVVTVSLRAVSTGSGEVLAAVMIRKPIASISTQGNVFRYVALDEILESELGVAMNEPKQVAIEAAVQKAVLTLIAEGVDVGLWAFADPDGGKAFLEAYRREKYGQGATPVEPVSAQTKRSLFIPRTVPAKPEPDEVSAPITTRPNEGVAPPVDPSSDEVLG
;
A
#
# COMPACT_ATOMS: atom_id res chain seq x y z
N MET A 1 -79.98 16.01 -22.83
CA MET A 1 -78.86 15.04 -22.86
C MET A 1 -77.46 15.67 -22.87
N GLY A 2 -77.28 16.99 -22.65
CA GLY A 2 -75.96 17.65 -22.73
C GLY A 2 -75.33 18.08 -21.40
N TRP A 3 -76.10 18.08 -20.31
CA TRP A 3 -75.63 18.59 -19.00
C TRP A 3 -74.92 17.51 -18.16
N LEU A 4 -75.38 16.25 -18.24
CA LEU A 4 -74.79 15.11 -17.52
C LEU A 4 -73.41 14.70 -18.04
N VAL A 5 -73.10 14.97 -19.31
CA VAL A 5 -71.78 14.63 -19.89
C VAL A 5 -70.71 15.65 -19.49
N ARG A 6 -71.08 16.92 -19.26
CA ARG A 6 -70.11 17.97 -18.91
C ARG A 6 -69.66 17.89 -17.44
N THR A 7 -70.51 17.41 -16.54
CA THR A 7 -70.14 17.19 -15.14
C THR A 7 -69.25 15.95 -14.95
N ALA A 8 -69.45 14.91 -15.77
CA ALA A 8 -68.61 13.71 -15.74
C ALA A 8 -67.15 13.98 -16.18
N VAL A 9 -66.94 14.83 -17.18
CA VAL A 9 -65.59 15.17 -17.67
C VAL A 9 -64.82 16.07 -16.68
N ALA A 10 -65.51 16.94 -15.95
CA ALA A 10 -64.88 17.78 -14.92
C ALA A 10 -64.44 16.97 -13.68
N GLY A 11 -65.18 15.92 -13.31
CA GLY A 11 -64.83 15.05 -12.18
C GLY A 11 -63.60 14.19 -12.45
N VAL A 12 -63.40 13.72 -13.69
CA VAL A 12 -62.22 12.90 -14.06
C VAL A 12 -60.96 13.74 -14.19
N ALA A 13 -61.06 14.99 -14.67
CA ALA A 13 -59.91 15.89 -14.74
C ALA A 13 -59.40 16.34 -13.35
N ALA A 14 -60.31 16.51 -12.38
CA ALA A 14 -59.93 16.85 -11.00
C ALA A 14 -59.23 15.69 -10.25
N LEU A 15 -59.52 14.43 -10.61
CA LEU A 15 -58.84 13.26 -10.05
C LEU A 15 -57.44 13.02 -10.65
N SER A 16 -57.16 13.55 -11.84
CA SER A 16 -55.83 13.44 -12.47
C SER A 16 -54.81 14.49 -12.01
N LEU A 17 -55.23 15.54 -11.29
CA LEU A 17 -54.35 16.63 -10.82
C LEU A 17 -53.90 16.48 -9.36
N SER A 18 -54.44 15.52 -8.59
CA SER A 18 -54.06 15.28 -7.20
C SER A 18 -53.05 14.14 -7.01
N ALA A 19 -52.53 13.55 -8.09
CA ALA A 19 -51.60 12.42 -8.02
C ALA A 19 -50.11 12.83 -7.96
N CYS A 20 -49.78 14.13 -8.02
CA CYS A 20 -48.39 14.61 -8.02
C CYS A 20 -47.84 15.00 -6.64
N ASP A 21 -48.57 14.77 -5.55
CA ASP A 21 -48.07 15.04 -4.19
C ASP A 21 -48.00 13.77 -3.31
N ALA A 22 -47.67 12.64 -3.96
CA ALA A 22 -47.22 11.45 -3.25
C ALA A 22 -45.76 11.67 -2.82
N ASN A 23 -45.61 12.34 -1.69
CA ASN A 23 -44.56 12.11 -0.69
C ASN A 23 -43.47 11.10 -1.13
N LEU A 24 -42.40 11.64 -1.72
CA LEU A 24 -41.13 10.97 -1.98
C LEU A 24 -40.27 10.57 -0.73
N PRO A 25 -40.70 10.61 0.55
CA PRO A 25 -39.93 9.99 1.64
C PRO A 25 -40.12 8.46 1.75
N GLY A 26 -41.08 7.85 1.03
CA GLY A 26 -41.47 6.45 1.26
C GLY A 26 -40.59 5.40 0.57
N LEU A 27 -40.01 5.71 -0.61
CA LEU A 27 -39.29 4.70 -1.41
C LEU A 27 -37.90 4.36 -0.86
N TYR A 28 -37.38 5.17 0.06
CA TYR A 28 -36.10 4.92 0.74
C TYR A 28 -36.27 4.25 2.11
N ARG A 29 -37.51 4.16 2.63
CA ARG A 29 -37.76 3.69 4.00
C ARG A 29 -38.10 2.20 4.11
N ASP A 30 -38.41 1.56 2.99
CA ASP A 30 -38.87 0.16 2.91
C ASP A 30 -37.91 -0.78 2.16
N LEU A 31 -36.78 -0.25 1.69
CA LEU A 31 -35.61 -1.09 1.43
C LEU A 31 -34.98 -1.36 2.79
N ASP A 32 -35.01 -2.62 3.21
CA ASP A 32 -34.33 -3.15 4.38
C ASP A 32 -32.92 -2.53 4.50
N ASN A 33 -32.81 -1.45 5.29
CA ASN A 33 -31.64 -0.55 5.29
C ASN A 33 -30.34 -1.27 5.66
N ALA A 34 -30.46 -2.44 6.31
CA ALA A 34 -29.36 -3.36 6.61
C ALA A 34 -28.51 -3.73 5.39
N LYS A 35 -29.06 -3.74 4.16
CA LYS A 35 -28.31 -4.07 2.94
C LYS A 35 -27.42 -2.94 2.39
N PHE A 36 -27.56 -1.72 2.92
CA PHE A 36 -26.80 -0.55 2.48
C PHE A 36 -26.01 0.09 3.63
N GLU A 37 -25.88 -0.62 4.75
CA GLU A 37 -25.04 -0.17 5.85
C GLU A 37 -23.56 -0.22 5.46
N ALA A 38 -22.79 0.71 6.02
CA ALA A 38 -21.34 0.68 5.85
C ALA A 38 -20.78 -0.51 6.64
N GLU A 39 -20.22 -1.48 5.93
CA GLU A 39 -19.58 -2.65 6.52
C GLU A 39 -18.06 -2.53 6.48
N GLN A 40 -17.39 -3.17 7.45
CA GLN A 40 -15.95 -3.39 7.36
C GLN A 40 -15.63 -4.28 6.15
N SER A 41 -14.45 -4.10 5.56
CA SER A 41 -14.03 -4.96 4.43
C SER A 41 -14.08 -6.44 4.83
N GLN A 42 -14.49 -7.28 3.88
CA GLN A 42 -14.64 -8.72 4.12
C GLN A 42 -13.30 -9.34 4.53
N THR A 43 -13.32 -10.12 5.61
CA THR A 43 -12.14 -10.89 6.03
C THR A 43 -12.01 -12.12 5.15
N THR A 44 -11.02 -12.09 4.25
CA THR A 44 -10.69 -13.24 3.38
C THR A 44 -9.79 -14.24 4.10
N ASP A 45 -9.63 -15.44 3.55
CA ASP A 45 -8.65 -16.40 4.08
C ASP A 45 -7.21 -15.90 3.92
N GLN A 46 -6.93 -15.08 2.89
CA GLN A 46 -5.65 -14.41 2.74
C GLN A 46 -5.41 -13.38 3.86
N SER A 47 -6.45 -12.64 4.27
CA SER A 47 -6.38 -11.76 5.43
C SER A 47 -6.04 -12.56 6.71
N LYS A 48 -6.68 -13.71 6.91
CA LYS A 48 -6.40 -14.59 8.07
C LYS A 48 -4.98 -15.15 8.02
N ALA A 49 -4.53 -15.63 6.87
CA ALA A 49 -3.17 -16.15 6.70
C ALA A 49 -2.12 -15.07 6.98
N LEU A 50 -2.34 -13.85 6.50
CA LEU A 50 -1.48 -12.71 6.75
C LEU A 50 -1.42 -12.32 8.23
N LEU A 51 -2.53 -12.38 8.95
CA LEU A 51 -2.57 -12.12 10.40
C LEU A 51 -1.87 -13.23 11.20
N ASN A 52 -1.96 -14.47 10.74
CA ASN A 52 -1.48 -15.66 11.45
C ASN A 52 -0.07 -16.13 11.04
N VAL A 53 0.63 -15.38 10.18
CA VAL A 53 2.03 -15.67 9.85
C VAL A 53 2.88 -15.77 11.13
N PRO A 54 3.80 -16.75 11.24
CA PRO A 54 4.63 -16.91 12.43
C PRO A 54 5.40 -15.62 12.78
N ALA A 55 5.66 -15.41 14.07
CA ALA A 55 6.27 -14.17 14.54
C ALA A 55 7.71 -14.00 14.01
N PRO A 56 8.15 -12.77 13.69
CA PRO A 56 9.53 -12.51 13.30
C PRO A 56 10.45 -12.46 14.53
N ALA A 57 11.72 -12.80 14.36
CA ALA A 57 12.75 -12.65 15.39
C ALA A 57 12.95 -11.18 15.80
N ARG A 58 12.72 -10.26 14.85
CA ARG A 58 12.77 -8.81 15.06
C ARG A 58 11.78 -8.11 14.13
N LYS A 59 11.14 -7.06 14.63
CA LYS A 59 10.31 -6.18 13.81
C LYS A 59 11.19 -5.38 12.85
N MET A 60 10.80 -5.32 11.58
CA MET A 60 11.58 -4.69 10.51
C MET A 60 11.01 -3.33 10.13
N THR A 61 11.83 -2.29 10.10
CA THR A 61 11.40 -0.98 9.60
C THR A 61 11.55 -0.95 8.07
N VAL A 62 10.45 -0.70 7.37
CA VAL A 62 10.37 -0.68 5.91
C VAL A 62 9.71 0.62 5.44
N SER A 63 10.11 1.13 4.28
CA SER A 63 9.42 2.27 3.64
C SER A 63 8.63 1.83 2.42
N VAL A 64 7.45 2.40 2.23
CA VAL A 64 6.60 2.17 1.04
C VAL A 64 6.39 3.50 0.32
N PHE A 65 6.70 3.56 -0.97
CA PHE A 65 6.47 4.74 -1.80
C PHE A 65 5.14 4.62 -2.52
N GLU A 66 5.13 4.10 -3.74
CA GLU A 66 3.94 3.96 -4.55
C GLU A 66 3.72 2.51 -4.97
N MET A 67 2.49 2.24 -5.36
CA MET A 67 2.11 1.00 -6.02
C MET A 67 1.25 1.33 -7.24
N PRO A 68 1.87 1.74 -8.36
CA PRO A 68 1.14 2.18 -9.55
C PRO A 68 0.45 1.00 -10.26
N ASP A 69 -0.60 1.35 -11.00
CA ASP A 69 -1.16 0.48 -12.04
C ASP A 69 -0.34 0.62 -13.32
N LEU A 70 0.43 -0.42 -13.63
CA LEU A 70 1.23 -0.55 -14.85
C LEU A 70 0.55 -1.47 -15.88
N SER A 71 -0.66 -1.96 -15.63
CA SER A 71 -1.41 -2.77 -16.60
C SER A 71 -1.88 -1.95 -17.80
N GLY A 72 -2.10 -0.64 -17.60
CA GLY A 72 -2.62 0.27 -18.63
C GLY A 72 -4.08 0.02 -19.01
N GLN A 73 -4.82 -0.78 -18.23
CA GLN A 73 -6.15 -1.25 -18.63
C GLN A 73 -7.27 -0.30 -18.22
N TYR A 74 -8.20 -0.10 -19.15
CA TYR A 74 -9.46 0.62 -18.93
C TYR A 74 -10.62 -0.36 -18.86
N LYS A 75 -11.70 0.03 -18.19
CA LYS A 75 -12.93 -0.77 -18.16
C LYS A 75 -13.47 -0.91 -19.58
N GLU A 76 -13.79 -2.14 -19.96
CA GLU A 76 -14.45 -2.41 -21.23
C GLU A 76 -15.77 -1.64 -21.34
N THR A 77 -16.10 -1.20 -22.55
CA THR A 77 -17.40 -0.62 -22.90
C THR A 77 -17.90 -1.25 -24.19
N SER A 78 -19.21 -1.48 -24.30
CA SER A 78 -19.85 -1.93 -25.54
C SER A 78 -19.93 -0.82 -26.60
N THR A 79 -19.66 0.43 -26.22
CA THR A 79 -19.87 1.62 -27.06
C THR A 79 -18.85 2.70 -26.70
N GLY A 80 -18.05 3.13 -27.68
CA GLY A 80 -17.13 4.26 -27.56
C GLY A 80 -15.84 3.99 -26.75
N GLN A 81 -15.20 5.07 -26.28
CA GLN A 81 -14.02 5.03 -25.41
C GLN A 81 -14.43 5.14 -23.94
N ASN A 82 -13.75 4.39 -23.06
CA ASN A 82 -13.93 4.47 -21.61
C ASN A 82 -12.66 5.02 -20.95
N LEU A 83 -12.80 6.02 -20.08
CA LEU A 83 -11.68 6.64 -19.35
C LEU A 83 -11.51 6.08 -17.93
N SER A 84 -12.42 5.21 -17.48
CA SER A 84 -12.32 4.57 -16.17
C SER A 84 -11.28 3.46 -16.21
N ARG A 85 -10.28 3.53 -15.32
CA ARG A 85 -9.31 2.43 -15.15
C ARG A 85 -10.00 1.15 -14.67
N ALA A 86 -9.50 0.01 -15.16
CA ALA A 86 -10.00 -1.31 -14.78
C ALA A 86 -9.59 -1.69 -13.34
N VAL A 87 -8.51 -1.08 -12.86
CA VAL A 87 -7.84 -1.37 -11.60
C VAL A 87 -7.80 -0.13 -10.69
N THR A 88 -7.82 -0.35 -9.38
CA THR A 88 -7.72 0.71 -8.37
C THR A 88 -6.43 1.52 -8.46
N GLN A 89 -6.50 2.78 -8.07
CA GLN A 89 -5.35 3.67 -7.91
C GLN A 89 -4.90 3.80 -6.45
N GLY A 90 -5.64 3.19 -5.51
CA GLY A 90 -5.32 3.14 -4.08
C GLY A 90 -4.52 1.90 -3.67
N ALA A 91 -3.77 1.28 -4.59
CA ALA A 91 -3.06 0.04 -4.28
C ALA A 91 -1.94 0.23 -3.24
N ALA A 92 -1.38 1.44 -3.14
CA ALA A 92 -0.38 1.78 -2.11
C ALA A 92 -0.97 1.66 -0.70
N ASP A 93 -2.21 2.13 -0.48
CA ASP A 93 -2.91 2.03 0.81
C ASP A 93 -3.17 0.57 1.19
N ILE A 94 -3.53 -0.27 0.20
CA ILE A 94 -3.73 -1.71 0.40
C ILE A 94 -2.40 -2.38 0.81
N LEU A 95 -1.29 -2.02 0.17
CA LEU A 95 0.04 -2.54 0.51
C LEU A 95 0.48 -2.11 1.91
N ILE A 96 0.34 -0.82 2.24
CA ILE A 96 0.67 -0.28 3.57
C ILE A 96 -0.17 -0.98 4.63
N LYS A 97 -1.49 -1.10 4.43
CA LYS A 97 -2.38 -1.85 5.34
C LYS A 97 -1.92 -3.29 5.52
N SER A 98 -1.63 -4.00 4.43
CA SER A 98 -1.20 -5.41 4.47
C SER A 98 0.12 -5.58 5.24
N LEU A 99 1.10 -4.70 5.03
CA LEU A 99 2.36 -4.72 5.77
C LEU A 99 2.15 -4.40 7.25
N VAL A 100 1.26 -3.45 7.57
CA VAL A 100 0.91 -3.12 8.96
C VAL A 100 0.21 -4.29 9.64
N GLU A 101 -0.70 -5.00 8.98
CA GLU A 101 -1.46 -6.10 9.56
C GLU A 101 -0.64 -7.39 9.71
N ALA A 102 0.41 -7.58 8.91
CA ALA A 102 1.24 -8.78 8.89
C ALA A 102 1.66 -9.27 10.30
N GLY A 103 1.23 -10.48 10.63
CA GLY A 103 1.45 -11.14 11.93
C GLY A 103 0.86 -10.38 13.11
N GLY A 104 -0.22 -9.61 12.92
CA GLY A 104 -0.80 -8.76 13.96
C GLY A 104 0.10 -7.57 14.31
N ARG A 105 0.67 -6.88 13.31
CA ARG A 105 1.59 -5.73 13.46
C ARG A 105 2.96 -6.08 14.04
N ARG A 106 3.37 -7.35 14.00
CA ARG A 106 4.67 -7.82 14.51
C ARG A 106 5.78 -7.75 13.47
N TRP A 107 5.45 -7.91 12.19
CA TRP A 107 6.45 -7.97 11.11
C TRP A 107 7.09 -6.63 10.78
N PHE A 108 6.27 -5.62 10.50
CA PHE A 108 6.78 -4.38 9.91
C PHE A 108 6.43 -3.13 10.72
N SER A 109 7.40 -2.24 10.86
CA SER A 109 7.18 -0.82 11.14
C SER A 109 7.22 -0.09 9.80
N VAL A 110 6.06 0.35 9.33
CA VAL A 110 5.92 0.89 7.96
C VAL A 110 6.07 2.40 7.99
N LEU A 111 7.04 2.92 7.25
CA LEU A 111 7.20 4.35 6.97
C LEU A 111 6.45 4.66 5.67
N ASP A 112 5.35 5.39 5.79
CA ASP A 112 4.57 5.86 4.65
C ASP A 112 5.33 6.97 3.92
N ARG A 113 5.80 6.65 2.71
CA ARG A 113 6.39 7.61 1.77
C ARG A 113 5.47 7.88 0.58
N ALA A 114 4.31 7.23 0.50
CA ALA A 114 3.26 7.53 -0.47
C ALA A 114 2.69 8.94 -0.25
N ALA A 115 2.52 9.31 1.02
CA ALA A 115 2.02 10.63 1.43
C ALA A 115 3.13 11.57 1.96
N LEU A 116 4.39 11.38 1.55
CA LEU A 116 5.53 12.13 2.09
C LEU A 116 5.37 13.65 1.93
N ASP A 117 4.86 14.11 0.79
CA ASP A 117 4.68 15.54 0.53
C ASP A 117 3.74 16.21 1.54
N SER A 118 2.63 15.54 1.88
CA SER A 118 1.68 16.02 2.87
C SER A 118 2.32 16.09 4.26
N LEU A 119 3.09 15.06 4.63
CA LEU A 119 3.81 15.03 5.89
C LEU A 119 4.89 16.11 5.99
N LEU A 120 5.64 16.36 4.92
CA LEU A 120 6.66 17.40 4.88
C LEU A 120 6.03 18.80 4.97
N LYS A 121 4.89 19.03 4.31
CA LYS A 121 4.13 20.29 4.43
C LYS A 121 3.68 20.53 5.87
N GLU A 122 3.13 19.52 6.54
CA GLU A 122 2.72 19.65 7.94
C GLU A 122 3.92 19.98 8.85
N ARG A 123 5.05 19.31 8.64
CA ARG A 123 6.28 19.59 9.37
C ARG A 123 6.81 21.00 9.10
N GLN A 124 6.68 21.50 7.87
CA GLN A 124 7.03 22.87 7.53
C GLN A 124 6.13 23.88 8.24
N ILE A 125 4.82 23.61 8.32
CA ILE A 125 3.87 24.45 9.08
C ILE A 125 4.30 24.52 10.54
N VAL A 126 4.62 23.38 11.18
CA VAL A 126 5.09 23.34 12.57
C VAL A 126 6.35 24.20 12.76
N THR A 127 7.34 24.06 11.88
CA THR A 127 8.58 24.84 11.92
C THR A 127 8.31 26.34 11.78
N GLU A 128 7.45 26.73 10.83
CA GLU A 128 7.16 28.15 10.57
C GLU A 128 6.35 28.79 11.71
N MET A 129 5.37 28.09 12.27
CA MET A 129 4.60 28.59 13.41
C MET A 129 5.49 28.79 14.63
N ARG A 130 6.46 27.91 14.87
CA ARG A 130 7.43 28.08 15.96
C ARG A 130 8.37 29.26 15.71
N ARG A 131 8.86 29.42 14.49
CA ARG A 131 9.69 30.57 14.11
C ARG A 131 8.97 31.90 14.37
N ILE A 132 7.72 32.03 13.93
CA ILE A 132 6.94 33.27 14.06
C ILE A 132 6.56 33.55 15.52
N TYR A 133 6.02 32.55 16.23
CA TYR A 133 5.37 32.78 17.52
C TYR A 133 6.24 32.47 18.74
N ARG A 134 7.34 31.73 18.57
CA ARG A 134 8.31 31.42 19.64
C ARG A 134 9.68 32.05 19.40
N GLY A 135 9.91 32.68 18.25
CA GLY A 135 11.21 33.28 17.91
C GLY A 135 12.32 32.25 17.74
N GLU A 136 11.97 30.98 17.50
CA GLU A 136 12.95 29.90 17.28
C GLU A 136 13.65 30.09 15.92
N THR A 137 14.97 30.27 15.94
CA THR A 137 15.80 30.35 14.73
C THR A 137 16.26 28.98 14.23
N GLU A 138 16.35 28.01 15.15
CA GLU A 138 16.67 26.62 14.86
C GLU A 138 15.53 25.72 15.35
N VAL A 139 15.31 24.61 14.64
CA VAL A 139 14.28 23.65 15.00
C VAL A 139 14.72 22.89 16.24
N ASP A 140 14.03 23.12 17.36
CA ASP A 140 14.20 22.33 18.57
C ASP A 140 13.94 20.83 18.28
N PRO A 141 14.95 19.95 18.36
CA PRO A 141 14.78 18.55 18.06
C PRO A 141 13.89 17.80 19.05
N ALA A 142 13.67 18.35 20.26
CA ALA A 142 12.70 17.81 21.21
C ALA A 142 11.26 18.03 20.74
N ALA A 143 11.02 19.07 19.95
CA ALA A 143 9.71 19.38 19.40
C ALA A 143 9.45 18.73 18.04
N LEU A 144 10.48 18.69 17.19
CA LEU A 144 10.38 18.10 15.87
C LEU A 144 11.65 17.32 15.53
N GLY A 145 11.73 16.11 16.06
CA GLY A 145 12.86 15.20 15.81
C GLY A 145 12.98 14.80 14.33
N PRO A 146 14.15 14.28 13.92
CA PRO A 146 14.38 13.78 12.56
C PRO A 146 13.42 12.63 12.23
N MET A 147 13.10 12.48 10.95
CA MET A 147 12.29 11.36 10.49
C MET A 147 13.08 10.06 10.55
N ASP A 148 12.39 8.97 10.89
CA ASP A 148 12.99 7.63 10.85
C ASP A 148 13.34 7.24 9.40
N HIS A 149 14.38 6.41 9.27
CA HIS A 149 14.83 5.84 8.01
C HIS A 149 14.57 4.32 7.98
N ALA A 150 14.34 3.76 6.80
CA ALA A 150 14.19 2.32 6.59
C ALA A 150 15.33 1.78 5.74
N GLY A 151 16.01 0.72 6.19
CA GLY A 151 17.06 0.06 5.39
C GLY A 151 16.53 -0.71 4.18
N ILE A 152 15.22 -0.99 4.17
CA ILE A 152 14.52 -1.71 3.10
C ILE A 152 13.36 -0.86 2.60
N MET A 153 13.30 -0.67 1.29
CA MET A 153 12.17 -0.10 0.59
C MET A 153 11.36 -1.22 -0.05
N ILE A 154 10.07 -1.28 0.25
CA ILE A 154 9.13 -2.18 -0.41
C ILE A 154 8.46 -1.40 -1.54
N GLN A 155 8.63 -1.88 -2.77
CA GLN A 155 8.02 -1.30 -3.95
C GLN A 155 7.05 -2.32 -4.55
N GLY A 156 5.89 -1.85 -4.98
CA GLY A 156 4.88 -2.68 -5.61
C GLY A 156 4.41 -2.12 -6.94
N ALA A 157 3.74 -2.94 -7.74
CA ALA A 157 2.95 -2.50 -8.87
C ALA A 157 1.89 -3.54 -9.22
N ILE A 158 0.77 -3.09 -9.79
CA ILE A 158 -0.14 -3.97 -10.53
C ILE A 158 0.38 -4.00 -11.96
N VAL A 159 1.07 -5.08 -12.31
CA VAL A 159 1.84 -5.18 -13.57
C VAL A 159 1.02 -5.79 -14.71
N GLY A 160 -0.11 -6.41 -14.39
CA GLY A 160 -0.97 -7.02 -15.39
C GLY A 160 -2.41 -7.08 -14.93
N TYR A 161 -3.32 -6.86 -15.88
CA TYR A 161 -4.73 -7.11 -15.72
C TYR A 161 -5.24 -7.65 -17.04
N ASP A 162 -5.51 -8.94 -17.09
CA ASP A 162 -6.01 -9.60 -18.30
C ASP A 162 -7.49 -9.88 -18.14
N SER A 163 -8.26 -9.69 -19.20
CA SER A 163 -9.71 -9.88 -19.21
C SER A 163 -10.07 -10.77 -20.38
N ASN A 164 -10.49 -12.00 -20.10
CA ASN A 164 -10.77 -13.00 -21.12
C ASN A 164 -12.20 -13.51 -21.03
N ILE A 165 -12.96 -13.36 -22.11
CA ILE A 165 -14.26 -14.03 -22.25
C ILE A 165 -14.00 -15.44 -22.75
N VAL A 166 -14.38 -16.43 -21.93
CA VAL A 166 -14.24 -17.85 -22.25
C VAL A 166 -15.63 -18.45 -22.48
N SER A 167 -15.76 -19.24 -23.54
CA SER A 167 -16.98 -19.96 -23.91
C SER A 167 -16.74 -21.46 -23.84
N GLY A 168 -17.57 -22.21 -23.11
CA GLY A 168 -17.48 -23.66 -23.05
C GLY A 168 -16.18 -24.20 -22.41
N GLY A 169 -15.83 -25.44 -22.76
CA GLY A 169 -14.62 -26.13 -22.31
C GLY A 169 -14.71 -26.70 -20.89
N ILE A 170 -13.59 -27.25 -20.42
CA ILE A 170 -13.43 -27.84 -19.08
C ILE A 170 -13.91 -26.87 -17.98
N GLY A 171 -13.68 -25.56 -18.13
CA GLY A 171 -14.18 -24.53 -17.21
C GLY A 171 -15.70 -24.35 -17.18
N ALA A 172 -16.44 -24.57 -18.28
CA ALA A 172 -17.90 -24.52 -18.27
C ALA A 172 -18.50 -25.71 -17.51
N GLN A 173 -17.89 -26.90 -17.62
CA GLN A 173 -18.25 -28.07 -16.83
C GLN A 173 -17.95 -27.87 -15.33
N TYR A 174 -16.81 -27.25 -15.00
CA TYR A 174 -16.42 -26.94 -13.61
C TYR A 174 -17.24 -25.82 -12.96
N LEU A 175 -17.74 -24.86 -13.73
CA LEU A 175 -18.56 -23.76 -13.21
C LEU A 175 -20.06 -24.11 -13.17
N GLY A 176 -20.45 -25.36 -13.48
CA GLY A 176 -21.84 -25.80 -13.52
C GLY A 176 -22.68 -25.12 -14.61
N ILE A 177 -22.04 -24.58 -15.66
CA ILE A 177 -22.69 -23.75 -16.67
C ILE A 177 -22.79 -24.55 -17.98
N GLY A 178 -24.02 -24.75 -18.49
CA GLY A 178 -24.25 -25.53 -19.71
C GLY A 178 -23.43 -25.03 -20.92
N ALA A 179 -23.19 -25.92 -21.89
CA ALA A 179 -22.27 -25.74 -23.03
C ALA A 179 -22.44 -24.44 -23.85
N ASN A 180 -23.60 -23.77 -23.75
CA ASN A 180 -23.93 -22.54 -24.48
C ASN A 180 -23.70 -21.24 -23.68
N ARG A 181 -23.17 -21.28 -22.45
CA ARG A 181 -22.95 -20.08 -21.63
C ARG A 181 -21.51 -19.59 -21.72
N ARG A 182 -21.35 -18.26 -21.67
CA ARG A 182 -20.05 -17.57 -21.65
C ARG A 182 -19.75 -17.06 -20.24
N TYR A 183 -18.53 -17.24 -19.78
CA TYR A 183 -18.03 -16.65 -18.54
C TYR A 183 -16.83 -15.75 -18.87
N LYS A 184 -16.53 -14.84 -17.96
CA LYS A 184 -15.43 -13.89 -18.10
C LYS A 184 -14.47 -14.09 -16.94
N LEU A 185 -13.24 -14.41 -17.26
CA LEU A 185 -12.16 -14.61 -16.31
C LEU A 185 -11.22 -13.42 -16.41
N ASP A 186 -11.22 -12.59 -15.39
CA ASP A 186 -10.22 -11.53 -15.24
C ASP A 186 -9.04 -12.10 -14.42
N VAL A 187 -7.81 -11.66 -14.66
CA VAL A 187 -6.63 -12.06 -13.89
C VAL A 187 -5.83 -10.82 -13.55
N VAL A 188 -5.62 -10.57 -12.25
CA VAL A 188 -4.72 -9.50 -11.79
C VAL A 188 -3.36 -10.07 -11.45
N THR A 189 -2.30 -9.37 -11.86
CA THR A 189 -0.91 -9.71 -11.54
C THR A 189 -0.27 -8.59 -10.73
N VAL A 190 0.10 -8.91 -9.49
CA VAL A 190 0.79 -8.01 -8.56
C VAL A 190 2.26 -8.40 -8.48
N SER A 191 3.15 -7.41 -8.55
CA SER A 191 4.58 -7.58 -8.31
C SER A 191 4.99 -6.79 -7.08
N LEU A 192 5.76 -7.40 -6.17
CA LEU A 192 6.40 -6.71 -5.05
C LEU A 192 7.90 -7.00 -5.05
N ARG A 193 8.70 -6.02 -4.63
CA ARG A 193 10.15 -6.19 -4.41
C ARG A 193 10.61 -5.48 -3.15
N ALA A 194 11.57 -6.09 -2.45
CA ALA A 194 12.31 -5.50 -1.36
C ALA A 194 13.67 -5.01 -1.86
N VAL A 195 13.96 -3.73 -1.69
CA VAL A 195 15.16 -3.07 -2.21
C VAL A 195 15.97 -2.49 -1.05
N SER A 196 17.28 -2.75 -1.04
CA SER A 196 18.22 -2.13 -0.09
C SER A 196 18.31 -0.63 -0.37
N THR A 197 17.99 0.22 0.61
CA THR A 197 18.14 1.68 0.41
C THR A 197 19.60 2.12 0.36
N GLY A 198 20.51 1.32 0.93
CA GLY A 198 21.95 1.65 0.96
C GLY A 198 22.69 1.27 -0.32
N SER A 199 22.27 0.20 -1.01
CA SER A 199 22.96 -0.32 -2.21
C SER A 199 22.13 -0.27 -3.49
N GLY A 200 20.81 -0.11 -3.40
CA GLY A 200 19.90 -0.22 -4.55
C GLY A 200 19.65 -1.67 -5.01
N GLU A 201 20.26 -2.67 -4.36
CA GLU A 201 20.09 -4.09 -4.67
C GLU A 201 18.64 -4.54 -4.41
N VAL A 202 18.06 -5.29 -5.34
CA VAL A 202 16.80 -5.99 -5.13
C VAL A 202 17.07 -7.27 -4.36
N LEU A 203 16.69 -7.28 -3.08
CA LEU A 203 16.98 -8.34 -2.11
C LEU A 203 16.02 -9.53 -2.25
N ALA A 204 14.76 -9.25 -2.58
CA ALA A 204 13.73 -10.24 -2.84
C ALA A 204 12.69 -9.66 -3.80
N ALA A 205 12.10 -10.50 -4.65
CA ALA A 205 11.05 -10.10 -5.58
C ALA A 205 10.04 -11.24 -5.74
N VAL A 206 8.76 -10.88 -5.76
CA VAL A 206 7.64 -11.82 -5.87
C VAL A 206 6.64 -11.32 -6.90
N MET A 207 5.97 -12.26 -7.55
CA MET A 207 4.88 -11.98 -8.47
C MET A 207 3.72 -12.92 -8.17
N ILE A 208 2.54 -12.35 -7.93
CA ILE A 208 1.32 -13.08 -7.59
C ILE A 208 0.28 -12.84 -8.67
N ARG A 209 -0.34 -13.94 -9.11
CA ARG A 209 -1.44 -13.93 -10.09
C ARG A 209 -2.71 -14.40 -9.39
N LYS A 210 -3.76 -13.58 -9.39
CA LYS A 210 -5.07 -13.92 -8.82
C LYS A 210 -6.14 -13.89 -9.92
N PRO A 211 -6.74 -15.04 -10.28
CA PRO A 211 -7.92 -15.06 -11.13
C PRO A 211 -9.16 -14.53 -10.40
N ILE A 212 -10.04 -13.88 -11.16
CA ILE A 212 -11.32 -13.30 -10.75
C ILE A 212 -12.37 -13.84 -11.72
N ALA A 213 -13.17 -14.81 -11.27
CA ALA A 213 -14.19 -15.41 -12.10
C ALA A 213 -15.49 -14.59 -12.06
N SER A 214 -16.08 -14.33 -13.24
CA SER A 214 -17.40 -13.72 -13.39
C SER A 214 -18.23 -14.47 -14.45
N ILE A 215 -19.53 -14.61 -14.26
CA ILE A 215 -20.42 -15.31 -15.19
C ILE A 215 -21.32 -14.28 -15.89
N SER A 216 -21.53 -14.44 -17.20
CA SER A 216 -22.49 -13.62 -17.95
C SER A 216 -23.77 -14.40 -18.21
N THR A 217 -24.91 -13.79 -17.91
CA THR A 217 -26.23 -14.30 -18.33
C THR A 217 -26.75 -13.36 -19.42
N GLN A 218 -27.23 -13.92 -20.55
CA GLN A 218 -27.59 -13.22 -21.79
C GLN A 218 -28.29 -11.86 -21.60
N GLY A 219 -27.83 -10.86 -22.38
CA GLY A 219 -28.14 -9.44 -22.21
C GLY A 219 -26.93 -8.71 -21.61
N ASN A 220 -26.73 -7.43 -21.92
CA ASN A 220 -25.56 -6.62 -21.46
C ASN A 220 -25.47 -6.41 -19.92
N VAL A 221 -26.06 -7.30 -19.12
CA VAL A 221 -26.12 -7.26 -17.66
C VAL A 221 -25.33 -8.43 -17.11
N PHE A 222 -24.12 -8.15 -16.62
CA PHE A 222 -23.31 -9.14 -15.90
C PHE A 222 -23.95 -9.40 -14.53
N ARG A 223 -24.66 -10.52 -14.40
CA ARG A 223 -25.06 -11.05 -13.10
C ARG A 223 -23.98 -12.02 -12.66
N TYR A 224 -23.13 -11.55 -11.78
CA TYR A 224 -22.19 -12.38 -11.08
C TYR A 224 -23.01 -13.50 -10.35
N VAL A 225 -22.59 -14.77 -10.47
CA VAL A 225 -23.20 -15.92 -9.79
C VAL A 225 -22.17 -16.65 -8.97
N ALA A 226 -22.65 -17.34 -7.93
CA ALA A 226 -21.85 -18.18 -7.09
C ALA A 226 -21.14 -19.31 -7.86
N LEU A 227 -19.82 -19.47 -7.74
CA LEU A 227 -19.16 -20.76 -7.92
C LEU A 227 -19.32 -21.53 -6.61
N ASP A 228 -20.36 -22.35 -6.47
CA ASP A 228 -20.29 -23.46 -5.54
C ASP A 228 -19.31 -24.50 -6.11
N GLU A 229 -18.34 -24.87 -5.28
CA GLU A 229 -17.40 -25.99 -5.42
C GLU A 229 -16.38 -25.97 -6.58
N ILE A 230 -15.14 -25.59 -6.24
CA ILE A 230 -13.94 -26.26 -6.77
C ILE A 230 -12.96 -26.58 -5.64
N LEU A 231 -12.93 -27.88 -5.27
CA LEU A 231 -11.79 -28.73 -4.93
C LEU A 231 -10.77 -28.27 -3.85
N GLU A 232 -10.93 -28.86 -2.66
CA GLU A 232 -9.90 -29.43 -1.76
C GLU A 232 -8.58 -28.67 -1.58
N SER A 233 -8.65 -27.50 -0.95
CA SER A 233 -7.75 -27.04 0.13
C SER A 233 -8.21 -25.70 0.71
N GLU A 234 -9.08 -24.97 0.02
CA GLU A 234 -9.60 -23.69 0.48
C GLU A 234 -11.10 -23.63 0.16
N LEU A 235 -11.93 -23.85 1.19
CA LEU A 235 -13.39 -23.85 1.13
C LEU A 235 -13.92 -22.43 0.84
N GLY A 236 -14.02 -22.07 -0.44
CA GLY A 236 -14.60 -20.80 -0.86
C GLY A 236 -15.62 -21.00 -1.96
N VAL A 237 -16.91 -21.03 -1.58
CA VAL A 237 -18.03 -20.75 -2.49
C VAL A 237 -17.72 -19.40 -3.13
N ALA A 238 -17.32 -19.35 -4.39
CA ALA A 238 -17.25 -18.06 -5.04
C ALA A 238 -18.68 -17.53 -5.06
N MET A 239 -18.87 -16.30 -4.63
CA MET A 239 -19.98 -15.45 -5.01
C MET A 239 -19.30 -14.17 -5.41
N ASN A 240 -19.44 -13.77 -6.67
CA ASN A 240 -19.30 -12.39 -7.13
C ASN A 240 -18.13 -11.64 -6.52
N GLU A 241 -16.90 -12.17 -6.63
CA GLU A 241 -15.76 -11.58 -5.94
C GLU A 241 -15.55 -10.13 -6.43
N PRO A 242 -15.69 -9.12 -5.55
CA PRO A 242 -15.43 -7.75 -5.94
C PRO A 242 -13.97 -7.60 -6.38
N LYS A 243 -13.73 -6.95 -7.52
CA LYS A 243 -12.35 -6.77 -8.05
C LYS A 243 -11.39 -6.18 -7.02
N GLN A 244 -11.88 -5.28 -6.17
CA GLN A 244 -11.10 -4.69 -5.09
C GLN A 244 -10.67 -5.72 -4.04
N VAL A 245 -11.55 -6.66 -3.67
CA VAL A 245 -11.24 -7.76 -2.72
C VAL A 245 -10.20 -8.70 -3.33
N ALA A 246 -10.30 -8.99 -4.63
CA ALA A 246 -9.29 -9.80 -5.32
C ALA A 246 -7.91 -9.14 -5.38
N ILE A 247 -7.86 -7.82 -5.62
CA ILE A 247 -6.61 -7.04 -5.57
C ILE A 247 -6.04 -7.04 -4.15
N GLU A 248 -6.89 -6.81 -3.14
CA GLU A 248 -6.48 -6.88 -1.73
C GLU A 248 -5.89 -8.26 -1.39
N ALA A 249 -6.57 -9.35 -1.74
CA ALA A 249 -6.08 -10.71 -1.53
C ALA A 249 -4.76 -10.98 -2.27
N ALA A 250 -4.59 -10.47 -3.50
CA ALA A 250 -3.35 -10.61 -4.25
C ALA A 250 -2.18 -9.85 -3.59
N VAL A 251 -2.42 -8.64 -3.08
CA VAL A 251 -1.42 -7.86 -2.35
C VAL A 251 -1.05 -8.53 -1.03
N GLN A 252 -2.04 -8.99 -0.25
CA GLN A 252 -1.81 -9.71 1.00
C GLN A 252 -0.98 -10.98 0.77
N LYS A 253 -1.34 -11.76 -0.27
CA LYS A 253 -0.56 -12.94 -0.68
C LYS A 253 0.86 -12.54 -1.08
N ALA A 254 1.03 -11.45 -1.83
CA ALA A 254 2.36 -10.98 -2.21
C ALA A 254 3.21 -10.58 -1.00
N VAL A 255 2.63 -9.94 0.02
CA VAL A 255 3.33 -9.64 1.28
C VAL A 255 3.73 -10.92 2.00
N LEU A 256 2.84 -11.90 2.10
CA LEU A 256 3.11 -13.19 2.73
C LEU A 256 4.24 -13.96 2.02
N THR A 257 4.20 -13.99 0.69
CA THR A 257 5.24 -14.60 -0.15
C THR A 257 6.56 -13.84 -0.01
N LEU A 258 6.54 -12.50 0.06
CA LEU A 258 7.74 -11.70 0.25
C LEU A 258 8.39 -11.96 1.62
N ILE A 259 7.58 -12.17 2.66
CA ILE A 259 8.06 -12.63 3.96
C ILE A 259 8.80 -13.96 3.82
N ALA A 260 8.22 -14.94 3.12
CA ALA A 260 8.84 -16.24 2.91
C ALA A 260 10.16 -16.16 2.11
N GLU A 261 10.16 -15.46 0.97
CA GLU A 261 11.40 -15.22 0.18
C GLU A 261 12.46 -14.54 1.04
N GLY A 262 12.07 -13.53 1.82
CA GLY A 262 12.98 -12.80 2.69
C GLY A 262 13.61 -13.69 3.76
N VAL A 263 12.90 -14.68 4.28
CA VAL A 263 13.49 -15.68 5.19
C VAL A 263 14.47 -16.57 4.43
N ASP A 264 14.08 -17.05 3.24
CA ASP A 264 14.89 -17.93 2.41
C ASP A 264 16.22 -17.26 2.01
N VAL A 265 16.22 -15.98 1.62
CA VAL A 265 17.45 -15.21 1.31
C VAL A 265 18.18 -14.66 2.55
N GLY A 266 17.66 -14.91 3.75
CA GLY A 266 18.24 -14.47 5.02
C GLY A 266 18.13 -12.97 5.30
N LEU A 267 17.14 -12.29 4.73
CA LEU A 267 16.79 -10.89 5.00
C LEU A 267 16.25 -10.69 6.42
N TRP A 268 15.49 -11.67 6.91
CA TRP A 268 14.92 -11.72 8.26
C TRP A 268 14.70 -13.18 8.66
N ALA A 269 14.27 -13.43 9.91
CA ALA A 269 14.06 -14.76 10.44
C ALA A 269 12.80 -14.80 11.31
N PHE A 270 12.23 -15.99 11.51
CA PHE A 270 11.19 -16.22 12.50
C PHE A 270 11.76 -16.24 13.91
N ALA A 271 10.96 -15.83 14.90
CA ALA A 271 11.33 -15.91 16.31
C ALA A 271 11.47 -17.35 16.77
N ASP A 272 10.57 -18.21 16.28
CA ASP A 272 10.62 -19.66 16.45
C ASP A 272 10.93 -20.31 15.09
N PRO A 273 12.16 -20.82 14.90
CA PRO A 273 12.55 -21.49 13.65
C PRO A 273 11.69 -22.72 13.33
N ASP A 274 11.27 -23.48 14.34
CA ASP A 274 10.47 -24.70 14.14
C ASP A 274 9.04 -24.34 13.73
N GLY A 275 8.44 -23.36 14.40
CA GLY A 275 7.14 -22.79 14.01
C GLY A 275 7.15 -22.14 12.61
N GLY A 276 8.28 -21.54 12.21
CA GLY A 276 8.48 -21.00 10.87
C GLY A 276 8.63 -22.05 9.77
N LYS A 277 9.12 -23.25 10.10
CA LYS A 277 9.42 -24.31 9.14
C LYS A 277 8.18 -24.78 8.37
N ALA A 278 7.07 -25.02 9.07
CA ALA A 278 5.82 -25.45 8.43
C ALA A 278 5.29 -24.40 7.43
N PHE A 279 5.42 -23.12 7.76
CA PHE A 279 5.06 -22.02 6.86
C PHE A 279 5.95 -22.00 5.60
N LEU A 280 7.27 -22.13 5.76
CA LEU A 280 8.20 -22.19 4.63
C LEU A 280 7.98 -23.41 3.75
N GLU A 281 7.70 -24.57 4.34
CA GLU A 281 7.40 -25.80 3.59
C GLU A 281 6.11 -25.68 2.79
N ALA A 282 5.06 -25.07 3.35
CA ALA A 282 3.82 -24.77 2.64
C ALA A 282 4.08 -23.84 1.44
N TYR A 283 4.79 -22.74 1.68
CA TYR A 283 5.19 -21.80 0.63
C TYR A 283 6.04 -22.45 -0.48
N ARG A 284 7.07 -23.24 -0.12
CA ARG A 284 7.94 -23.91 -1.10
C ARG A 284 7.18 -24.94 -1.92
N ARG A 285 6.26 -25.69 -1.30
CA ARG A 285 5.39 -26.64 -2.00
C ARG A 285 4.47 -25.95 -2.99
N GLU A 286 3.93 -24.77 -2.63
CA GLU A 286 3.14 -23.95 -3.55
C GLU A 286 3.98 -23.41 -4.72
N LYS A 287 5.18 -22.88 -4.43
CA LYS A 287 6.04 -22.26 -5.44
C LYS A 287 6.67 -23.26 -6.42
N TYR A 288 7.16 -24.39 -5.91
CA TYR A 288 7.96 -25.34 -6.70
C TYR A 288 7.23 -26.64 -7.04
N GLY A 289 6.06 -26.90 -6.45
CA GLY A 289 5.35 -28.16 -6.56
C GLY A 289 5.93 -29.26 -5.66
N GLN A 290 5.25 -30.40 -5.60
CA GLN A 290 5.71 -31.55 -4.79
C GLN A 290 6.97 -32.19 -5.40
N GLY A 291 7.98 -32.45 -4.56
CA GLY A 291 9.19 -33.17 -4.96
C GLY A 291 10.29 -32.32 -5.62
N ALA A 292 10.06 -31.02 -5.79
CA ALA A 292 11.12 -30.12 -6.25
C ALA A 292 12.13 -29.86 -5.13
N THR A 293 13.42 -30.02 -5.44
CA THR A 293 14.50 -29.62 -4.52
C THR A 293 14.71 -28.12 -4.66
N PRO A 294 14.51 -27.32 -3.60
CA PRO A 294 14.79 -25.89 -3.66
C PRO A 294 16.27 -25.69 -4.01
N VAL A 295 16.56 -24.86 -5.01
CA VAL A 295 17.91 -24.34 -5.18
C VAL A 295 18.18 -23.47 -3.96
N GLU A 296 19.23 -23.77 -3.19
CA GLU A 296 19.59 -22.93 -2.04
C GLU A 296 19.81 -21.49 -2.55
N PRO A 297 19.03 -20.52 -2.04
CA PRO A 297 19.20 -19.14 -2.45
C PRO A 297 20.58 -18.67 -2.02
N VAL A 298 21.32 -18.08 -2.95
CA VAL A 298 22.54 -17.35 -2.61
C VAL A 298 22.10 -16.16 -1.75
N SER A 299 22.56 -16.14 -0.49
CA SER A 299 22.31 -15.02 0.43
C SER A 299 22.64 -13.71 -0.26
N ALA A 300 21.71 -12.74 -0.24
CA ALA A 300 22.00 -11.39 -0.70
C ALA A 300 23.27 -10.88 -0.01
N GLN A 301 24.21 -10.34 -0.78
CA GLN A 301 25.56 -10.01 -0.30
C GLN A 301 25.54 -8.92 0.79
N THR A 302 24.42 -8.23 0.95
CA THR A 302 24.36 -6.95 1.66
C THR A 302 23.58 -7.02 2.99
N LYS A 303 23.69 -8.10 3.78
CA LYS A 303 23.16 -8.14 5.16
C LYS A 303 23.63 -6.97 6.03
N ARG A 304 24.80 -6.40 5.74
CA ARG A 304 25.38 -5.25 6.46
C ARG A 304 24.72 -3.90 6.14
N SER A 305 24.06 -3.71 4.98
CA SER A 305 23.45 -2.41 4.62
C SER A 305 22.03 -2.21 5.17
N LEU A 306 21.44 -3.24 5.77
CA LEU A 306 20.06 -3.20 6.26
C LEU A 306 19.92 -2.41 7.56
N PHE A 307 21.03 -2.20 8.28
CA PHE A 307 21.08 -1.45 9.52
C PHE A 307 21.63 -0.06 9.26
N ILE A 308 20.72 0.88 9.06
CA ILE A 308 21.05 2.31 9.07
C ILE A 308 20.71 2.82 10.47
N PRO A 309 21.69 3.34 11.23
CA PRO A 309 21.44 3.83 12.58
C PRO A 309 20.42 4.97 12.53
N ARG A 310 19.58 5.04 13.57
CA ARG A 310 18.60 6.13 13.69
C ARG A 310 19.35 7.45 13.75
N THR A 311 18.89 8.44 12.98
CA THR A 311 19.40 9.80 13.11
C THR A 311 19.01 10.34 14.49
N VAL A 312 20.01 10.63 15.31
CA VAL A 312 19.83 11.28 16.62
C VAL A 312 20.25 12.73 16.46
N PRO A 313 19.47 13.71 16.97
CA PRO A 313 19.91 15.10 16.99
C PRO A 313 21.25 15.24 17.69
N ALA A 314 22.16 16.04 17.13
CA ALA A 314 23.39 16.39 17.83
C ALA A 314 23.03 17.11 19.14
N LYS A 315 23.67 16.73 20.25
CA LYS A 315 23.56 17.49 21.49
C LYS A 315 24.24 18.84 21.26
N PRO A 316 23.60 19.99 21.56
CA PRO A 316 24.28 21.28 21.47
C PRO A 316 25.52 21.24 22.36
N GLU A 317 26.68 21.48 21.76
CA GLU A 317 27.94 21.61 22.46
C GLU A 317 27.81 22.87 23.33
N PRO A 318 28.07 22.82 24.64
CA PRO A 318 28.07 24.03 25.45
C PRO A 318 29.10 24.97 24.84
N ASP A 319 28.71 26.21 24.54
CA ASP A 319 29.62 27.25 24.06
C ASP A 319 30.90 27.16 24.90
N GLU A 320 32.01 26.76 24.27
CA GLU A 320 33.32 26.92 24.89
C GLU A 320 33.41 28.42 25.17
N VAL A 321 33.25 28.77 26.46
CA VAL A 321 33.55 30.10 26.96
C VAL A 321 34.99 30.31 26.55
N SER A 322 35.19 31.03 25.45
CA SER A 322 36.48 31.44 24.94
C SER A 322 37.28 31.91 26.14
N ALA A 323 38.29 31.13 26.53
CA ALA A 323 39.15 31.52 27.62
C ALA A 323 39.61 32.96 27.32
N PRO A 324 39.55 33.88 28.29
CA PRO A 324 39.90 35.27 28.03
C PRO A 324 41.27 35.28 27.37
N ILE A 325 41.35 35.89 26.19
CA ILE A 325 42.61 36.13 25.50
C ILE A 325 43.46 36.94 26.47
N THR A 326 44.37 36.29 27.18
CA THR A 326 45.35 36.97 28.01
C THR A 326 46.22 37.76 27.03
N THR A 327 45.94 39.06 26.92
CA THR A 327 46.79 39.99 26.20
C THR A 327 48.16 39.94 26.86
N ARG A 328 49.15 39.40 26.16
CA ARG A 328 50.54 39.50 26.60
C ARG A 328 50.89 40.99 26.63
N PRO A 329 51.56 41.50 27.68
CA PRO A 329 52.05 42.86 27.68
C PRO A 329 52.96 43.08 26.48
N ASN A 330 52.75 44.19 25.80
CA ASN A 330 53.50 44.65 24.63
C ASN A 330 54.97 44.83 25.03
N GLU A 331 55.84 43.86 24.72
CA GLU A 331 57.30 44.04 24.83
C GLU A 331 57.73 45.08 23.80
N GLY A 332 58.42 46.11 24.29
CA GLY A 332 58.65 47.37 23.60
C GLY A 332 59.27 47.22 22.22
N VAL A 333 58.60 47.81 21.24
CA VAL A 333 59.21 48.19 19.97
C VAL A 333 60.20 49.33 20.26
N ALA A 334 61.49 49.07 20.05
CA ALA A 334 62.54 50.08 20.16
C ALA A 334 62.32 51.22 19.13
N PRO A 335 62.60 52.49 19.47
CA PRO A 335 62.43 53.60 18.55
C PRO A 335 63.48 53.53 17.42
N PRO A 336 63.20 54.13 16.24
CA PRO A 336 64.10 54.09 15.10
C PRO A 336 65.36 54.92 15.35
N VAL A 337 66.51 54.40 14.91
CA VAL A 337 67.83 55.04 15.01
C VAL A 337 67.95 56.13 13.93
N ASP A 338 68.35 57.33 14.36
CA ASP A 338 68.63 58.51 13.52
C ASP A 338 69.94 58.33 12.73
N PRO A 339 69.94 58.44 11.39
CA PRO A 339 71.16 58.34 10.60
C PRO A 339 71.78 59.74 10.42
N SER A 340 72.30 60.33 11.51
CA SER A 340 73.09 61.56 11.41
C SER A 340 74.11 61.71 12.54
N SER A 341 75.17 60.89 12.51
CA SER A 341 76.46 61.27 13.10
C SER A 341 77.59 60.49 12.43
N ASP A 342 78.26 61.18 11.50
CA ASP A 342 79.58 60.84 10.99
C ASP A 342 80.58 60.69 12.14
N GLU A 343 81.41 59.64 12.11
CA GLU A 343 82.81 59.82 12.47
C GLU A 343 83.72 58.85 11.70
N VAL A 344 84.82 59.44 11.22
CA VAL A 344 85.83 58.95 10.30
C VAL A 344 86.96 58.29 11.09
N LEU A 345 87.61 57.25 10.53
CA LEU A 345 89.08 57.05 10.42
C LEU A 345 89.45 55.55 10.37
N GLY A 346 90.29 55.19 9.40
CA GLY A 346 90.98 53.90 9.31
C GLY A 346 91.00 53.33 7.90
#